data_AF-A0A375YE47-F1
#
_entry.id   AF-A0A375YE47-F1
#
_cell.length_a   1.000
_cell.length_b   1.000
_cell.length_c   1.000
_cell.angle_alpha   90.00
_cell.angle_beta   90.00
_cell.angle_gamma   90.00
#
_symmetry.space_group_name_H-M   'P 1'
#
loop_
_entity.id
_entity.type
_entity.pdbx_description
1 polymer ?
#
loop_
_entity_poly.entity_id
_entity_poly.type
_entity_poly.pdbx_seq_one_letter_code
_entity_poly.pdbx_strand_id
1 'polypeptide(L)'
;MSDTGTVLVTGASGNTGSWVVSGLRRLRWRARAASRRPAPADADAVRFDWADTRTFASAVAGVDAVYLVAPVGVAEPMPLVQPFFEAASAAGVRRIVQLSSSAVGRGDPGLGEIHDLGARTFEEYTALRPSWFMQNFVGDHPLADGIRRSREIATATGNGRLGFIDAADIGAVAVQALIRPEHLGGELVLTGPEALSYPQAAEMVTDVLAERVRHIDLETDELAARLAAAGYPADFSAALAALDARIRAGEQDFVTTTVADVTGRPPTSLREFLSRERRRLGWSPGVG
;
A
#
# COMPACT_ATOMS: atom_id res chain seq x y z
N MET A 1 -30.06 10.75 14.99
CA MET A 1 -28.78 10.05 14.76
C MET A 1 -28.40 10.36 13.33
N SER A 2 -27.38 11.18 13.08
CA SER A 2 -26.97 11.45 11.69
C SER A 2 -26.59 10.12 11.05
N ASP A 3 -27.19 9.79 9.92
CA ASP A 3 -26.86 8.58 9.17
C ASP A 3 -25.38 8.70 8.77
N THR A 4 -24.52 7.92 9.40
CA THR A 4 -23.09 7.89 9.09
C THR A 4 -22.91 7.14 7.78
N GLY A 5 -22.20 7.73 6.81
CA GLY A 5 -22.07 7.16 5.48
C GLY A 5 -21.45 5.76 5.43
N THR A 6 -21.61 5.12 4.28
CA THR A 6 -21.10 3.78 3.98
C THR A 6 -19.92 3.88 3.02
N VAL A 7 -18.80 3.27 3.41
CA VAL A 7 -17.59 3.19 2.59
C VAL A 7 -17.34 1.74 2.20
N LEU A 8 -17.23 1.46 0.90
CA LEU A 8 -16.73 0.19 0.40
C LEU A 8 -15.20 0.18 0.46
N VAL A 9 -14.62 -0.85 1.07
CA VAL A 9 -13.17 -1.04 1.13
C VAL A 9 -12.81 -2.28 0.31
N THR A 10 -12.26 -2.10 -0.89
CA THR A 10 -11.67 -3.23 -1.62
C THR A 10 -10.31 -3.58 -1.02
N GLY A 11 -9.89 -4.85 -1.12
CA GLY A 11 -8.67 -5.31 -0.45
C GLY A 11 -8.73 -5.16 1.08
N ALA A 12 -9.91 -5.30 1.69
CA ALA A 12 -10.18 -5.00 3.09
C ALA A 12 -9.29 -5.74 4.10
N SER A 13 -8.79 -6.93 3.76
CA SER A 13 -7.87 -7.71 4.61
C SER A 13 -6.40 -7.44 4.34
N GLY A 14 -6.07 -6.56 3.38
CA GLY A 14 -4.70 -6.24 3.00
C GLY A 14 -4.01 -5.28 3.98
N ASN A 15 -2.73 -5.00 3.70
CA ASN A 15 -1.88 -4.16 4.54
C ASN A 15 -2.50 -2.78 4.84
N THR A 16 -3.09 -2.12 3.85
CA THR A 16 -3.73 -0.81 4.03
C THR A 16 -5.23 -0.92 4.34
N GLY A 17 -5.94 -1.80 3.63
CA GLY A 17 -7.39 -1.96 3.76
C GLY A 17 -7.84 -2.28 5.19
N SER A 18 -7.06 -3.07 5.93
CA SER A 18 -7.35 -3.40 7.33
C SER A 18 -7.31 -2.17 8.24
N TRP A 19 -6.35 -1.26 8.03
CA TRP A 19 -6.29 0.03 8.73
C TRP A 19 -7.45 0.94 8.35
N VAL A 20 -7.87 0.95 7.08
CA VAL A 20 -9.02 1.72 6.61
C VAL A 20 -10.30 1.23 7.27
N VAL A 21 -10.57 -0.09 7.24
CA VAL A 21 -11.75 -0.70 7.89
C VAL A 21 -11.77 -0.36 9.39
N SER A 22 -10.66 -0.58 10.09
CA SER A 22 -10.54 -0.29 11.52
C SER A 22 -10.75 1.20 11.84
N GLY A 23 -10.16 2.09 11.03
CA GLY A 23 -10.27 3.53 11.19
C GLY A 23 -11.70 4.04 11.00
N LEU A 24 -12.37 3.60 9.93
CA LEU A 24 -13.77 3.93 9.66
C LEU A 24 -14.70 3.47 10.80
N ARG A 25 -14.56 2.22 11.24
CA ARG A 25 -15.37 1.65 12.34
C ARG A 25 -15.17 2.40 13.66
N ARG A 26 -13.94 2.80 13.99
CA ARG A 26 -13.64 3.62 15.17
C ARG A 26 -14.35 4.97 15.14
N LEU A 27 -14.54 5.53 13.95
CA LEU A 27 -15.27 6.78 13.71
C LEU A 27 -16.78 6.57 13.46
N ARG A 28 -17.28 5.35 13.70
CA ARG A 28 -18.70 4.96 13.54
C ARG A 28 -19.23 5.03 12.11
N TRP A 29 -18.36 5.08 11.11
CA TRP A 29 -18.75 4.89 9.70
C TRP A 29 -18.99 3.41 9.41
N ARG A 30 -19.92 3.10 8.50
CA ARG A 30 -20.12 1.74 8.02
C ARG A 30 -19.00 1.37 7.05
N ALA A 31 -18.14 0.45 7.46
CA ALA A 31 -17.04 -0.04 6.63
C ALA A 31 -17.44 -1.35 5.96
N ARG A 32 -17.93 -1.26 4.72
CA ARG A 32 -18.29 -2.42 3.92
C ARG A 32 -17.03 -3.12 3.41
N ALA A 33 -16.61 -4.17 4.12
CA ALA A 33 -15.37 -4.88 3.84
C ALA A 33 -15.55 -5.84 2.65
N ALA A 34 -14.97 -5.49 1.49
CA ALA A 34 -15.07 -6.31 0.28
C ALA A 34 -14.03 -7.44 0.30
N SER A 35 -14.50 -8.67 0.07
CA SER A 35 -13.62 -9.83 -0.07
C SER A 35 -14.26 -10.94 -0.92
N ARG A 36 -13.43 -11.83 -1.46
CA ARG A 36 -13.93 -13.00 -2.21
C ARG A 36 -14.72 -13.99 -1.35
N ARG A 37 -14.42 -14.02 -0.05
CA ARG A 37 -15.00 -14.91 0.96
C ARG A 37 -15.31 -14.09 2.22
N PRO A 38 -16.44 -13.35 2.23
CA PRO A 38 -16.81 -12.50 3.37
C PRO A 38 -16.97 -13.35 4.63
N ALA A 39 -16.47 -12.82 5.75
CA ALA A 39 -16.60 -13.49 7.04
C ALA A 39 -18.07 -13.44 7.49
N PRO A 40 -18.72 -14.58 7.81
CA PRO A 40 -20.13 -14.59 8.20
C PRO A 40 -20.45 -13.76 9.45
N ALA A 41 -19.45 -13.53 10.31
CA ALA A 41 -19.59 -12.75 11.53
C ALA A 41 -19.52 -11.23 11.32
N ASP A 42 -19.12 -10.78 10.13
CA ASP A 42 -19.01 -9.35 9.80
C ASP A 42 -20.25 -8.93 8.99
N ALA A 43 -21.20 -8.28 9.67
CA ALA A 43 -22.46 -7.87 9.07
C ALA A 43 -22.31 -6.85 7.94
N ASP A 44 -21.19 -6.12 7.89
CA ASP A 44 -20.88 -5.17 6.82
C ASP A 44 -20.04 -5.81 5.71
N ALA A 45 -19.57 -7.06 5.84
CA ALA A 45 -18.76 -7.70 4.81
C ALA A 45 -19.60 -8.02 3.57
N VAL A 46 -19.00 -7.82 2.38
CA VAL A 46 -19.65 -8.08 1.10
C VAL A 46 -18.79 -8.96 0.21
N ARG A 47 -19.43 -9.83 -0.57
CA ARG A 47 -18.73 -10.59 -1.61
C ARG A 47 -18.31 -9.63 -2.71
N PHE A 48 -17.02 -9.65 -3.04
CA PHE A 48 -16.45 -8.89 -4.14
C PHE A 48 -15.33 -9.68 -4.78
N ASP A 49 -15.35 -9.75 -6.11
CA ASP A 49 -14.31 -10.41 -6.90
C ASP A 49 -14.13 -9.65 -8.21
N TRP A 50 -12.91 -9.15 -8.45
CA TRP A 50 -12.55 -8.41 -9.66
C TRP A 50 -12.83 -9.19 -10.94
N ALA A 51 -12.78 -10.53 -10.89
CA ALA A 51 -13.05 -11.38 -12.05
C ALA A 51 -14.55 -11.74 -12.21
N ASP A 52 -15.43 -11.31 -11.31
CA ASP A 52 -16.86 -11.64 -11.31
C ASP A 52 -17.72 -10.37 -11.21
N THR A 53 -18.03 -9.78 -12.36
CA THR A 53 -18.82 -8.52 -12.48
C THR A 53 -20.19 -8.60 -11.81
N ARG A 54 -20.76 -9.81 -11.65
CA ARG A 54 -22.03 -10.03 -10.94
C ARG A 54 -21.95 -9.63 -9.46
N THR A 55 -20.74 -9.52 -8.89
CA THR A 55 -20.55 -9.07 -7.51
C THR A 55 -20.64 -7.55 -7.34
N PHE A 56 -20.42 -6.77 -8.41
CA PHE A 56 -20.18 -5.33 -8.30
C PHE A 56 -21.42 -4.57 -7.82
N ALA A 57 -22.58 -4.82 -8.42
CA ALA A 57 -23.82 -4.10 -8.07
C ALA A 57 -24.15 -4.20 -6.58
N SER A 58 -24.04 -5.40 -5.99
CA SER A 58 -24.26 -5.61 -4.56
C SER A 58 -23.19 -4.93 -3.68
N ALA A 59 -21.95 -4.85 -4.17
CA ALA A 59 -20.87 -4.21 -3.43
C ALA A 59 -21.06 -2.70 -3.32
N VAL A 60 -21.54 -2.03 -4.38
CA VAL A 60 -21.67 -0.57 -4.44
C VAL A 60 -23.06 -0.04 -4.03
N ALA A 61 -24.05 -0.89 -3.81
CA ALA A 61 -25.41 -0.47 -3.45
C ALA A 61 -25.45 0.34 -2.14
N GLY A 62 -25.85 1.62 -2.22
CA GLY A 62 -25.91 2.52 -1.06
C GLY A 62 -24.55 2.89 -0.48
N VAL A 63 -23.50 2.88 -1.30
CA VAL A 63 -22.13 3.28 -0.91
C VAL A 63 -21.91 4.74 -1.29
N ASP A 64 -21.37 5.53 -0.35
CA ASP A 64 -21.04 6.94 -0.57
C ASP A 64 -19.64 7.12 -1.16
N ALA A 65 -18.68 6.30 -0.69
CA ALA A 65 -17.29 6.37 -1.09
C ALA A 65 -16.63 4.99 -1.20
N VAL A 66 -15.58 4.88 -2.01
CA VAL A 66 -14.81 3.63 -2.18
C VAL A 66 -13.33 3.87 -1.87
N TYR A 67 -12.76 3.04 -1.01
CA TYR A 67 -11.32 2.81 -0.99
C TYR A 67 -10.97 1.72 -2.00
N LEU A 68 -10.23 2.09 -3.05
CA LEU A 68 -9.90 1.20 -4.15
C LEU A 68 -8.46 0.73 -4.07
N VAL A 69 -8.29 -0.57 -3.84
CA VAL A 69 -7.09 -1.35 -4.12
C VAL A 69 -7.32 -2.12 -5.42
N ALA A 70 -6.49 -1.87 -6.42
CA ALA A 70 -6.54 -2.55 -7.72
C ALA A 70 -6.26 -4.07 -7.58
N PRO A 71 -6.66 -4.89 -8.57
CA PRO A 71 -6.33 -6.32 -8.59
C PRO A 71 -4.83 -6.57 -8.44
N VAL A 72 -4.43 -7.35 -7.44
CA VAL A 72 -3.01 -7.68 -7.19
C VAL A 72 -2.55 -8.77 -8.15
N GLY A 73 -1.35 -8.62 -8.72
CA GLY A 73 -0.74 -9.61 -9.61
C GLY A 73 -1.34 -9.66 -11.01
N VAL A 74 -2.09 -8.63 -11.42
CA VAL A 74 -2.65 -8.49 -12.76
C VAL A 74 -1.85 -7.44 -13.52
N ALA A 75 -1.21 -7.84 -14.63
CA ALA A 75 -0.39 -6.94 -15.43
C ALA A 75 -1.19 -5.78 -16.05
N GLU A 76 -2.38 -6.10 -16.58
CA GLU A 76 -3.32 -5.15 -17.14
C GLU A 76 -4.61 -5.13 -16.31
N PRO A 77 -4.68 -4.32 -15.23
CA PRO A 77 -5.84 -4.32 -14.34
C PRO A 77 -7.06 -3.60 -14.93
N MET A 78 -6.88 -2.76 -15.95
CA MET A 78 -7.94 -1.89 -16.47
C MET A 78 -9.21 -2.63 -16.91
N PRO A 79 -9.15 -3.76 -17.67
CA PRO A 79 -10.35 -4.49 -18.07
C PRO A 79 -11.18 -5.02 -16.89
N LEU A 80 -10.58 -5.21 -15.72
CA LEU A 80 -11.29 -5.62 -14.50
C LEU A 80 -11.84 -4.41 -13.72
N VAL A 81 -11.14 -3.28 -13.76
CA VAL A 81 -11.48 -2.08 -12.98
C VAL A 81 -12.54 -1.22 -13.67
N GLN A 82 -12.50 -1.10 -14.99
CA GLN A 82 -13.45 -0.27 -15.73
C GLN A 82 -14.93 -0.67 -15.48
N PRO A 83 -15.33 -1.96 -15.55
CA PRO A 83 -16.72 -2.32 -15.29
C PRO A 83 -17.16 -2.06 -13.85
N PHE A 84 -16.22 -2.06 -12.90
CA PHE A 84 -16.50 -1.67 -11.51
C PHE A 84 -16.75 -0.17 -11.39
N PHE A 85 -15.97 0.67 -12.08
CA PHE A 85 -16.20 2.12 -12.12
C PHE A 85 -17.55 2.47 -12.75
N GLU A 86 -17.93 1.78 -13.83
CA GLU A 86 -19.26 1.92 -14.43
C GLU A 86 -20.37 1.58 -13.42
N ALA A 87 -20.23 0.46 -12.70
CA ALA A 87 -21.19 0.06 -11.68
C ALA A 87 -21.25 1.04 -10.50
N ALA A 88 -20.10 1.53 -10.02
CA ALA A 88 -20.01 2.48 -8.91
C ALA A 88 -20.63 3.83 -9.28
N SER A 89 -20.30 4.36 -10.46
CA SER A 89 -20.87 5.60 -10.99
C SER A 89 -22.39 5.49 -11.16
N ALA A 90 -22.88 4.40 -11.77
CA ALA A 90 -24.32 4.15 -11.93
C ALA A 90 -25.07 3.98 -10.60
N ALA A 91 -24.39 3.50 -9.55
CA ALA A 91 -24.94 3.40 -8.20
C ALA A 91 -24.89 4.72 -7.41
N GLY A 92 -24.34 5.79 -7.97
CA GLY A 92 -24.25 7.11 -7.33
C GLY A 92 -23.06 7.27 -6.39
N VAL A 93 -22.04 6.40 -6.44
CA VAL A 93 -20.80 6.61 -5.70
C VAL A 93 -20.16 7.90 -6.17
N ARG A 94 -19.95 8.85 -5.26
CA ARG A 94 -19.40 10.17 -5.60
C ARG A 94 -17.89 10.23 -5.43
N ARG A 95 -17.35 9.46 -4.47
CA ARG A 95 -15.97 9.57 -4.01
C ARG A 95 -15.18 8.29 -4.15
N ILE A 96 -14.00 8.39 -4.75
CA ILE A 96 -13.05 7.27 -4.85
C ILE A 96 -11.69 7.72 -4.30
N VAL A 97 -11.14 6.91 -3.39
CA VAL A 97 -9.76 7.04 -2.92
C VAL A 97 -8.98 5.82 -3.37
N GLN A 98 -8.15 5.98 -4.39
CA GLN A 98 -7.33 4.93 -4.97
C GLN A 98 -6.01 4.79 -4.20
N LEU A 99 -5.63 3.54 -3.89
CA LEU A 99 -4.23 3.21 -3.58
C LEU A 99 -3.44 3.07 -4.89
N SER A 100 -2.57 4.05 -5.16
CA SER A 100 -1.64 4.10 -6.28
C SER A 100 -0.18 3.94 -5.78
N SER A 101 0.80 4.55 -6.44
CA SER A 101 2.22 4.52 -6.10
C SER A 101 2.93 5.83 -6.45
N SER A 102 3.93 6.24 -5.68
CA SER A 102 4.77 7.41 -5.99
C SER A 102 5.59 7.20 -7.27
N ALA A 103 5.87 5.95 -7.64
CA ALA A 103 6.63 5.59 -8.83
C ALA A 103 5.80 5.60 -10.12
N VAL A 104 4.47 5.80 -10.02
CA VAL A 104 3.52 5.74 -11.14
C VAL A 104 2.82 7.09 -11.28
N GLY A 105 2.93 7.70 -12.45
CA GLY A 105 2.23 8.93 -12.82
C GLY A 105 0.81 8.67 -13.33
N ARG A 106 0.00 9.72 -13.43
CA ARG A 106 -1.30 9.64 -14.10
C ARG A 106 -1.13 9.28 -15.58
N GLY A 107 -1.90 8.31 -16.05
CA GLY A 107 -1.84 7.81 -17.44
C GLY A 107 -0.78 6.74 -17.69
N ASP A 108 0.14 6.49 -16.75
CA ASP A 108 1.08 5.37 -16.85
C ASP A 108 0.34 4.02 -16.80
N PRO A 109 0.84 2.97 -17.49
CA PRO A 109 0.20 1.65 -17.51
C PRO A 109 -0.18 1.12 -16.12
N GLY A 110 -1.37 0.51 -16.02
CA GLY A 110 -1.87 -0.08 -14.79
C GLY A 110 -2.48 0.94 -13.83
N LEU A 111 -1.78 1.26 -12.73
CA LEU A 111 -2.33 2.15 -11.69
C LEU A 111 -2.54 3.59 -12.19
N GLY A 112 -1.72 4.06 -13.13
CA GLY A 112 -1.82 5.38 -13.72
C GLY A 112 -3.02 5.52 -14.66
N GLU A 113 -3.35 4.48 -15.42
CA GLU A 113 -4.57 4.43 -16.23
C GLU A 113 -5.83 4.40 -15.34
N ILE A 114 -5.80 3.64 -14.23
CA ILE A 114 -6.90 3.63 -13.24
C ILE A 114 -7.09 5.01 -12.63
N HIS A 115 -5.98 5.68 -12.31
CA HIS A 115 -6.02 7.06 -11.85
C HIS A 115 -6.69 7.94 -12.91
N ASP A 116 -6.20 7.91 -14.14
CA ASP A 116 -6.68 8.77 -15.20
C ASP A 116 -8.16 8.57 -15.53
N LEU A 117 -8.63 7.32 -15.58
CA LEU A 117 -10.05 7.00 -15.74
C LEU A 117 -10.86 7.50 -14.55
N GLY A 118 -10.43 7.20 -13.33
CA GLY A 118 -11.15 7.56 -12.13
C GLY A 118 -11.31 9.07 -11.96
N ALA A 119 -10.26 9.84 -12.25
CA ALA A 119 -10.29 11.31 -12.22
C ALA A 119 -11.21 11.93 -13.29
N ARG A 120 -11.55 11.20 -14.36
CA ARG A 120 -12.56 11.62 -15.34
C ARG A 120 -13.98 11.18 -14.96
N THR A 121 -14.12 10.06 -14.25
CA THR A 121 -15.41 9.45 -13.95
C THR A 121 -16.05 10.00 -12.67
N PHE A 122 -15.25 10.34 -11.66
CA PHE A 122 -15.74 10.73 -10.33
C PHE A 122 -15.37 12.17 -9.99
N GLU A 123 -16.33 12.93 -9.48
CA GLU A 123 -16.14 14.32 -9.05
C GLU A 123 -15.16 14.42 -7.87
N GLU A 124 -15.24 13.47 -6.94
CA GLU A 124 -14.41 13.44 -5.74
C GLU A 124 -13.37 12.30 -5.82
N TYR A 125 -12.40 12.45 -6.72
CA TYR A 125 -11.32 11.47 -6.89
C TYR A 125 -10.01 11.87 -6.19
N THR A 126 -9.40 10.94 -5.47
CA THR A 126 -8.07 11.12 -4.87
C THR A 126 -7.18 9.90 -5.13
N ALA A 127 -5.98 10.12 -5.67
CA ALA A 127 -4.95 9.10 -5.79
C ALA A 127 -3.96 9.20 -4.62
N LEU A 128 -3.94 8.20 -3.74
CA LEU A 128 -2.89 8.06 -2.73
C LEU A 128 -1.67 7.43 -3.41
N ARG A 129 -0.55 8.15 -3.43
CA ARG A 129 0.71 7.72 -4.08
C ARG A 129 1.78 7.46 -3.01
N PRO A 130 1.67 6.37 -2.23
CA PRO A 130 2.67 6.02 -1.24
C PRO A 130 4.01 5.70 -1.89
N SER A 131 5.07 6.03 -1.15
CA SER A 131 6.44 5.53 -1.37
C SER A 131 6.56 4.05 -0.95
N TRP A 132 7.78 3.56 -0.71
CA TRP A 132 8.03 2.15 -0.38
C TRP A 132 7.51 1.79 1.00
N PHE A 133 6.82 0.66 1.08
CA PHE A 133 6.16 0.23 2.29
C PHE A 133 7.18 -0.29 3.32
N MET A 134 7.08 0.19 4.56
CA MET A 134 7.83 -0.39 5.68
C MET A 134 7.47 -1.86 5.91
N GLN A 135 6.27 -2.28 5.49
CA GLN A 135 5.85 -3.68 5.49
C GLN A 135 6.79 -4.59 4.70
N ASN A 136 7.62 -4.08 3.77
CA ASN A 136 8.61 -4.88 3.05
C ASN A 136 9.72 -5.45 3.95
N PHE A 137 9.92 -4.88 5.15
CA PHE A 137 10.86 -5.39 6.15
C PHE A 137 10.32 -6.60 6.93
N VAL A 138 9.02 -6.90 6.82
CA VAL A 138 8.37 -7.99 7.56
C VAL A 138 7.50 -8.87 6.65
N GLY A 139 7.10 -10.03 7.14
CA GLY A 139 6.23 -10.95 6.38
C GLY A 139 6.97 -11.66 5.24
N ASP A 140 6.30 -11.76 4.09
CA ASP A 140 6.70 -12.65 2.99
C ASP A 140 7.41 -11.92 1.83
N HIS A 141 7.78 -10.65 2.02
CA HIS A 141 8.54 -9.90 1.01
C HIS A 141 9.98 -10.43 0.92
N PRO A 142 10.64 -10.44 -0.27
CA PRO A 142 12.02 -10.93 -0.41
C PRO A 142 13.02 -10.30 0.56
N LEU A 143 12.86 -9.00 0.84
CA LEU A 143 13.68 -8.28 1.83
C LEU A 143 13.51 -8.86 3.25
N ALA A 144 12.28 -9.10 3.68
CA ALA A 144 12.00 -9.72 4.97
C ALA A 144 12.52 -11.16 5.06
N ASP A 145 12.48 -11.92 3.95
CA ASP A 145 13.05 -13.26 3.88
C ASP A 145 14.58 -13.24 4.05
N GLY A 146 15.27 -12.31 3.38
CA GLY A 146 16.72 -12.11 3.53
C GLY A 146 17.12 -11.77 4.97
N ILE A 147 16.38 -10.89 5.64
CA ILE A 147 16.61 -10.55 7.06
C ILE A 147 16.45 -11.79 7.95
N ARG A 148 15.41 -12.60 7.72
CA ARG A 148 15.13 -13.78 8.55
C ARG A 148 16.12 -14.92 8.33
N ARG A 149 16.53 -15.16 7.08
CA ARG A 149 17.30 -16.36 6.70
C ARG A 149 18.81 -16.15 6.73
N SER A 150 19.29 -14.98 6.32
CA SER A 150 20.72 -14.72 6.15
C SER A 150 21.21 -13.43 6.80
N ARG A 151 20.33 -12.70 7.51
CA ARG A 151 20.64 -11.38 8.07
C ARG A 151 21.18 -10.42 7.00
N GLU A 152 20.56 -10.47 5.82
CA GLU A 152 20.94 -9.65 4.68
C GLU A 152 19.74 -8.89 4.11
N ILE A 153 19.98 -7.63 3.76
CA ILE A 153 19.12 -6.86 2.88
C ILE A 153 19.88 -6.74 1.56
N ALA A 154 19.45 -7.47 0.54
CA ALA A 154 20.04 -7.40 -0.80
C ALA A 154 19.17 -6.54 -1.71
N THR A 155 19.74 -5.48 -2.28
CA THR A 155 19.04 -4.55 -3.18
C THR A 155 19.98 -4.08 -4.29
N ALA A 156 19.44 -3.49 -5.36
CA ALA A 156 20.21 -2.89 -6.46
C ALA A 156 20.14 -1.35 -6.44
N THR A 157 19.98 -0.78 -5.24
CA THR A 157 19.71 0.65 -5.05
C THR A 157 20.95 1.50 -4.90
N GLY A 158 22.14 0.90 -4.71
CA GLY A 158 23.31 1.64 -4.25
C GLY A 158 23.00 2.45 -3.00
N ASN A 159 23.46 3.70 -3.00
CA ASN A 159 23.18 4.68 -1.94
C ASN A 159 21.91 5.51 -2.19
N GLY A 160 21.07 5.13 -3.17
CA GLY A 160 19.79 5.77 -3.40
C GLY A 160 18.93 5.78 -2.14
N ARG A 161 18.21 6.89 -1.92
CA ARG A 161 17.40 7.11 -0.73
C ARG A 161 15.93 7.20 -1.10
N LEU A 162 15.06 6.86 -0.15
CA LEU A 162 13.62 6.98 -0.32
C LEU A 162 12.90 7.15 1.03
N GLY A 163 11.73 7.78 0.99
CA GLY A 163 10.91 8.03 2.18
C GLY A 163 9.98 6.86 2.52
N PHE A 164 10.49 5.81 3.16
CA PHE A 164 9.70 4.62 3.56
C PHE A 164 8.42 5.02 4.30
N ILE A 165 7.27 4.44 3.96
CA ILE A 165 5.95 4.77 4.51
C ILE A 165 5.30 3.57 5.20
N ASP A 166 4.67 3.79 6.35
CA ASP A 166 3.89 2.77 7.05
C ASP A 166 2.47 2.64 6.45
N ALA A 167 2.01 1.42 6.17
CA ALA A 167 0.61 1.16 5.81
C ALA A 167 -0.42 1.71 6.82
N ALA A 168 -0.05 1.86 8.10
CA ALA A 168 -0.91 2.51 9.10
C ALA A 168 -1.14 3.99 8.78
N ASP A 169 -0.12 4.69 8.28
CA ASP A 169 -0.21 6.10 7.89
C ASP A 169 -0.98 6.26 6.58
N ILE A 170 -0.76 5.36 5.62
CA ILE A 170 -1.56 5.30 4.38
C ILE A 170 -3.04 5.10 4.73
N GLY A 171 -3.35 4.16 5.63
CA GLY A 171 -4.72 3.93 6.09
C GLY A 171 -5.33 5.13 6.80
N ALA A 172 -4.55 5.85 7.61
CA ALA A 172 -5.01 7.06 8.29
C ALA A 172 -5.34 8.20 7.30
N VAL A 173 -4.47 8.42 6.30
CA VAL A 173 -4.72 9.39 5.22
C VAL A 173 -5.94 8.98 4.41
N ALA A 174 -6.06 7.70 4.04
CA ALA A 174 -7.20 7.19 3.31
C ALA A 174 -8.52 7.42 4.05
N VAL A 175 -8.58 7.14 5.35
CA VAL A 175 -9.77 7.40 6.18
C VAL A 175 -10.18 8.87 6.10
N GLN A 176 -9.23 9.80 6.24
CA GLN A 176 -9.51 11.24 6.14
C GLN A 176 -10.00 11.62 4.74
N ALA A 177 -9.32 11.14 3.68
CA ALA A 177 -9.72 11.39 2.30
C ALA A 177 -11.13 10.84 2.00
N LEU A 178 -11.52 9.73 2.62
CA LEU A 178 -12.83 9.10 2.42
C LEU A 178 -13.97 9.85 3.10
N ILE A 179 -13.76 10.43 4.28
CA ILE A 179 -14.88 10.90 5.14
C ILE A 179 -14.93 12.41 5.37
N ARG A 180 -13.88 13.16 5.05
CA ARG A 180 -13.88 14.62 5.26
C ARG A 180 -15.00 15.26 4.43
N PRO A 181 -15.69 16.29 4.98
CA PRO A 181 -16.66 17.06 4.20
C PRO A 181 -16.00 17.66 2.96
N GLU A 182 -14.80 18.22 3.15
CA GLU A 182 -13.96 18.75 2.08
C GLU A 182 -13.36 17.60 1.26
N HIS A 183 -13.47 17.68 -0.06
CA HIS A 183 -12.71 16.79 -0.92
C HIS A 183 -11.25 17.23 -0.95
N LEU A 184 -10.32 16.31 -0.63
CA LEU A 184 -8.89 16.62 -0.59
C LEU A 184 -8.28 16.80 -1.99
N GLY A 185 -8.89 16.22 -3.03
CA GLY A 185 -8.45 16.39 -4.42
C GLY A 185 -7.13 15.69 -4.77
N GLY A 186 -6.96 15.46 -6.07
CA GLY A 186 -5.65 15.29 -6.69
C GLY A 186 -4.83 14.07 -6.26
N GLU A 187 -3.51 14.26 -6.27
CA GLU A 187 -2.51 13.25 -6.00
C GLU A 187 -1.84 13.52 -4.64
N LEU A 188 -2.01 12.60 -3.70
CA LEU A 188 -1.42 12.69 -2.38
C LEU A 188 -0.20 11.76 -2.30
N VAL A 189 0.99 12.32 -2.48
CA VAL A 189 2.25 11.57 -2.33
C VAL A 189 2.56 11.38 -0.86
N LEU A 190 2.72 10.12 -0.41
CA LEU A 190 2.85 9.77 1.01
C LEU A 190 4.22 9.16 1.29
N THR A 191 4.99 9.79 2.18
CA THR A 191 6.30 9.30 2.63
C THR A 191 6.36 9.22 4.15
N GLY A 192 7.34 8.48 4.66
CA GLY A 192 7.79 8.64 6.05
C GLY A 192 8.43 10.00 6.31
N PRO A 193 8.89 10.23 7.55
CA PRO A 193 9.44 11.53 7.97
C PRO A 193 10.83 11.83 7.38
N GLU A 194 11.53 10.83 6.84
CA GLU A 194 12.92 10.94 6.41
C GLU A 194 13.19 10.06 5.18
N ALA A 195 14.08 10.52 4.31
CA ALA A 195 14.60 9.72 3.21
C ALA A 195 15.81 8.89 3.69
N LEU A 196 15.78 7.58 3.49
CA LEU A 196 16.80 6.65 3.96
C LEU A 196 17.29 5.76 2.84
N SER A 197 18.57 5.42 2.86
CA SER A 197 19.13 4.37 2.01
C SER A 197 18.96 2.99 2.67
N TYR A 198 19.05 1.92 1.89
CA TYR A 198 19.03 0.56 2.43
C TYR A 198 20.23 0.22 3.35
N PRO A 199 21.44 0.77 3.16
CA PRO A 199 22.49 0.73 4.18
C PRO A 199 22.03 1.29 5.54
N GLN A 200 21.43 2.48 5.56
CA GLN A 200 20.92 3.09 6.79
C GLN A 200 19.78 2.27 7.40
N ALA A 201 18.89 1.72 6.57
CA ALA A 201 17.85 0.82 7.04
C ALA A 201 18.43 -0.46 7.67
N ALA A 202 19.49 -1.04 7.10
CA ALA A 202 20.15 -2.23 7.66
C ALA A 202 20.80 -1.94 9.03
N GLU A 203 21.38 -0.75 9.22
CA GLU A 203 21.86 -0.29 10.53
C GLU A 203 20.71 -0.19 11.55
N MET A 204 19.58 0.40 11.16
CA MET A 204 18.40 0.48 12.03
C MET A 204 17.83 -0.90 12.39
N VAL A 205 17.78 -1.85 11.44
CA VAL A 205 17.36 -3.23 11.72
C VAL A 205 18.36 -3.90 12.67
N THR A 206 19.66 -3.67 12.48
CA THR A 206 20.72 -4.19 13.36
C THR A 206 20.52 -3.74 14.80
N ASP A 207 20.27 -2.44 15.00
CA ASP A 207 20.02 -1.87 16.33
C ASP A 207 18.80 -2.51 17.01
N VAL A 208 17.70 -2.65 16.28
CA VAL A 208 16.42 -3.15 16.81
C VAL A 208 16.52 -4.65 17.15
N LEU A 209 17.22 -5.43 16.34
CA LEU A 209 17.43 -6.85 16.57
C LEU A 209 18.53 -7.13 17.60
N ALA A 210 19.45 -6.18 17.81
CA ALA A 210 20.73 -6.40 18.47
C ALA A 210 21.56 -7.52 17.81
N GLU A 211 21.40 -7.68 16.49
CA GLU A 211 22.08 -8.68 15.68
C GLU A 211 22.46 -8.07 14.32
N ARG A 212 23.70 -8.28 13.86
CA ARG A 212 24.22 -7.64 12.66
C ARG A 212 23.44 -8.06 11.42
N VAL A 213 22.81 -7.10 10.76
CA VAL A 213 22.18 -7.23 9.44
C VAL A 213 22.99 -6.43 8.43
N ARG A 214 23.39 -7.07 7.33
CA ARG A 214 24.23 -6.45 6.28
C ARG A 214 23.38 -6.00 5.11
N HIS A 215 23.67 -4.82 4.58
CA HIS A 215 23.22 -4.46 3.24
C HIS A 215 24.19 -5.05 2.21
N ILE A 216 23.64 -5.66 1.16
CA ILE A 216 24.37 -6.19 0.01
C ILE A 216 23.90 -5.41 -1.21
N ASP A 217 24.75 -4.52 -1.73
CA ASP A 217 24.50 -3.83 -3.00
C ASP A 217 24.83 -4.77 -4.16
N LEU A 218 23.88 -4.95 -5.06
CA LEU A 218 23.98 -5.78 -6.24
C LEU A 218 23.77 -4.93 -7.49
N GLU A 219 24.24 -5.40 -8.63
CA GLU A 219 23.75 -4.86 -9.89
C GLU A 219 22.32 -5.35 -10.18
N THR A 220 21.57 -4.61 -10.99
CA THR A 220 20.14 -4.89 -11.28
C THR A 220 19.91 -6.34 -11.76
N ASP A 221 20.72 -6.81 -12.70
CA ASP A 221 20.60 -8.16 -13.25
C ASP A 221 20.96 -9.24 -12.22
N GLU A 222 21.92 -8.95 -11.33
CA GLU A 222 22.32 -9.86 -10.25
C GLU A 222 21.21 -10.00 -9.22
N LEU A 223 20.54 -8.90 -8.86
CA LEU A 223 19.38 -8.94 -7.97
C LEU A 223 18.24 -9.76 -8.59
N ALA A 224 17.91 -9.52 -9.86
CA ALA A 224 16.86 -10.27 -10.55
C ALA A 224 17.18 -11.78 -10.58
N ALA A 225 18.41 -12.14 -10.92
CA ALA A 225 18.86 -13.53 -10.92
C ALA A 225 18.83 -14.16 -9.51
N ARG A 226 19.26 -13.42 -8.48
CA ARG A 226 19.23 -13.87 -7.09
C ARG A 226 17.82 -14.14 -6.59
N LEU A 227 16.86 -13.27 -6.92
CA LEU A 227 15.45 -13.46 -6.55
C LEU A 227 14.84 -14.66 -7.28
N ALA A 228 15.11 -14.82 -8.58
CA ALA A 228 14.65 -15.97 -9.34
C ALA A 228 15.22 -17.29 -8.76
N ALA A 229 16.51 -17.31 -8.41
CA ALA A 229 17.15 -18.46 -7.76
C ALA A 229 16.58 -18.76 -6.36
N ALA A 230 16.03 -17.76 -5.68
CA ALA A 230 15.31 -17.93 -4.42
C ALA A 230 13.86 -18.42 -4.58
N GLY A 231 13.40 -18.67 -5.81
CA GLY A 231 12.08 -19.24 -6.11
C GLY A 231 10.99 -18.21 -6.40
N TYR A 232 11.33 -16.91 -6.50
CA TYR A 232 10.37 -15.89 -6.93
C TYR A 232 10.17 -15.96 -8.46
N PRO A 233 8.96 -15.64 -8.98
CA PRO A 233 8.73 -15.60 -10.43
C PRO A 233 9.71 -14.67 -11.15
N ALA A 234 10.16 -15.05 -12.35
CA ALA A 234 11.17 -14.30 -13.10
C ALA A 234 10.72 -12.87 -13.41
N ASP A 235 9.48 -12.71 -13.91
CA ASP A 235 8.93 -11.39 -14.24
C ASP A 235 8.81 -10.49 -13.01
N PHE A 236 8.41 -11.05 -11.86
CA PHE A 236 8.37 -10.33 -10.58
C PHE A 236 9.78 -9.93 -10.13
N SER A 237 10.76 -10.82 -10.29
CA SER A 237 12.16 -10.57 -9.93
C SER A 237 12.77 -9.45 -10.76
N ALA A 238 12.54 -9.47 -12.07
CA ALA A 238 12.99 -8.43 -12.99
C ALA A 238 12.31 -7.08 -12.71
N ALA A 239 11.00 -7.09 -12.47
CA ALA A 239 10.25 -5.88 -12.14
C ALA A 239 10.72 -5.23 -10.81
N LEU A 240 10.97 -6.05 -9.78
CA LEU A 240 11.48 -5.54 -8.50
C LEU A 240 12.88 -4.94 -8.65
N ALA A 241 13.77 -5.59 -9.39
CA ALA A 241 15.11 -5.07 -9.65
C ALA A 241 15.09 -3.78 -10.48
N ALA A 242 14.18 -3.66 -11.46
CA ALA A 242 14.02 -2.43 -12.23
C ALA A 242 13.57 -1.23 -11.37
N LEU A 243 12.75 -1.46 -10.33
CA LEU A 243 12.39 -0.42 -9.36
C LEU A 243 13.61 0.03 -8.54
N ASP A 244 14.49 -0.89 -8.16
CA ASP A 244 15.72 -0.57 -7.44
C ASP A 244 16.67 0.32 -8.28
N ALA A 245 16.74 0.09 -9.59
CA ALA A 245 17.52 0.94 -10.49
C ALA A 245 17.03 2.40 -10.51
N ARG A 246 15.72 2.63 -10.40
CA ARG A 246 15.13 3.99 -10.30
C ARG A 246 15.48 4.66 -8.97
N ILE A 247 15.52 3.89 -7.88
CA ILE A 247 16.00 4.38 -6.58
C ILE A 247 17.48 4.75 -6.67
N ARG A 248 18.31 3.91 -7.31
CA ARG A 248 19.73 4.18 -7.53
C ARG A 248 19.96 5.47 -8.32
N ALA A 249 19.08 5.78 -9.27
CA ALA A 249 19.09 7.02 -10.04
C ALA A 249 18.62 8.26 -9.26
N GLY A 250 18.18 8.11 -8.00
CA GLY A 250 17.75 9.21 -7.15
C GLY A 250 16.32 9.70 -7.40
N GLU A 251 15.52 8.98 -8.20
CA GLU A 251 14.14 9.40 -8.54
C GLU A 251 13.19 9.47 -7.33
N GLN A 252 13.60 8.91 -6.18
CA GLN A 252 12.74 8.73 -5.01
C GLN A 252 13.32 9.36 -3.74
N ASP A 253 14.42 10.13 -3.85
CA ASP A 253 15.05 10.83 -2.72
C ASP A 253 14.27 12.10 -2.35
N PHE A 254 13.06 11.91 -1.85
CA PHE A 254 12.20 12.99 -1.37
C PHE A 254 11.33 12.55 -0.19
N VAL A 255 10.85 13.54 0.55
CA VAL A 255 9.84 13.38 1.61
C VAL A 255 8.73 14.42 1.42
N THR A 256 7.54 14.12 1.92
CA THR A 256 6.38 15.01 1.91
C THR A 256 5.81 15.19 3.32
N THR A 257 5.06 16.28 3.52
CA THR A 257 4.34 16.54 4.77
C THR A 257 2.92 15.99 4.77
N THR A 258 2.48 15.36 3.67
CA THR A 258 1.09 14.99 3.40
C THR A 258 0.45 14.19 4.54
N VAL A 259 1.17 13.26 5.16
CA VAL A 259 0.65 12.51 6.32
C VAL A 259 0.33 13.44 7.48
N ALA A 260 1.23 14.36 7.81
CA ALA A 260 1.03 15.33 8.88
C ALA A 260 -0.10 16.31 8.55
N ASP A 261 -0.12 16.85 7.33
CA ASP A 261 -1.12 17.83 6.90
C ASP A 261 -2.54 17.23 6.90
N VAL A 262 -2.67 15.97 6.48
CA VAL A 262 -3.97 15.29 6.40
C VAL A 262 -4.39 14.65 7.72
N THR A 263 -3.48 14.15 8.54
CA THR A 263 -3.87 13.41 9.76
C THR A 263 -3.66 14.18 11.05
N GLY A 264 -2.97 15.32 11.02
CA GLY A 264 -2.62 16.12 12.20
C GLY A 264 -1.56 15.49 13.10
N ARG A 265 -0.91 14.40 12.66
CA ARG A 265 0.15 13.70 13.40
C ARG A 265 1.34 13.41 12.48
N PRO A 266 2.58 13.41 12.99
CA PRO A 266 3.74 13.07 12.17
C PRO A 266 3.62 11.64 11.61
N PRO A 267 4.21 11.36 10.43
CA PRO A 267 4.33 10.00 9.92
C PRO A 267 5.24 9.15 10.82
N THR A 268 4.97 7.86 10.85
CA THR A 268 5.73 6.85 11.58
C THR A 268 7.15 6.79 11.01
N SER A 269 8.17 6.84 11.87
CA SER A 269 9.56 6.63 11.45
C SER A 269 9.86 5.15 11.21
N LEU A 270 10.88 4.85 10.38
CA LEU A 270 11.28 3.46 10.15
C LEU A 270 11.70 2.78 11.46
N ARG A 271 12.41 3.50 12.34
CA ARG A 271 12.81 2.98 13.65
C ARG A 271 11.62 2.64 14.55
N GLU A 272 10.60 3.49 14.59
CA GLU A 272 9.37 3.23 15.35
C GLU A 272 8.65 1.99 14.81
N PHE A 273 8.50 1.91 13.48
CA PHE A 273 7.91 0.74 12.82
C PHE A 273 8.66 -0.55 13.16
N LEU A 274 10.00 -0.58 12.98
CA LEU A 274 10.82 -1.76 13.23
C LEU A 274 10.72 -2.18 14.71
N SER A 275 10.70 -1.22 15.63
CA SER A 275 10.53 -1.48 17.06
C SER A 275 9.17 -2.10 17.36
N ARG A 276 8.09 -1.58 16.76
CA ARG A 276 6.73 -2.12 16.87
C ARG A 276 6.63 -3.54 16.32
N GLU A 277 7.25 -3.80 15.17
CA GLU A 277 7.17 -5.08 14.47
C GLU A 277 8.32 -6.04 14.82
N ARG A 278 9.11 -5.76 15.86
CA ARG A 278 10.34 -6.49 16.20
C ARG A 278 10.19 -8.01 16.21
N ARG A 279 9.07 -8.55 16.71
CA ARG A 279 8.81 -9.99 16.73
C ARG A 279 8.75 -10.60 15.32
N ARG A 280 8.23 -9.86 14.35
CA ARG A 280 8.03 -10.30 12.96
C ARG A 280 9.30 -10.19 12.11
N LEU A 281 10.33 -9.49 12.58
CA LEU A 281 11.66 -9.43 11.96
C LEU A 281 12.49 -10.72 12.15
N GLY A 282 11.91 -11.78 12.73
CA GLY A 282 12.58 -13.05 12.98
C GLY A 282 13.13 -13.22 14.39
N TRP A 283 12.46 -12.62 15.41
CA TRP A 283 12.77 -12.90 16.81
C TRP A 283 11.82 -13.97 17.37
N SER A 284 12.38 -15.11 17.75
CA SER A 284 11.73 -16.03 18.70
C SER A 284 12.29 -15.72 20.10
N PRO A 285 11.46 -15.55 21.15
CA PRO A 285 11.97 -15.56 22.51
C PRO A 285 12.69 -16.90 22.72
N GLY A 286 13.95 -16.86 23.16
CA GLY A 286 14.57 -18.05 23.70
C GLY A 286 13.69 -18.58 24.82
N VAL A 287 13.21 -19.81 24.67
CA VAL A 287 12.74 -20.63 25.79
C VAL A 287 13.95 -20.80 26.71
N GLY A 288 13.99 -19.99 27.76
CA GLY A 288 14.73 -20.28 28.99
C GLY A 288 13.79 -20.93 29.99
#